data_AF-A0A6B1AT94-F1
#
_entry.id   AF-A0A6B1AT94-F1
#
_cell.length_a   1.000
_cell.length_b   1.000
_cell.length_c   1.000
_cell.angle_alpha   90.00
_cell.angle_beta   90.00
_cell.angle_gamma   90.00
#
_symmetry.space_group_name_H-M   'P 1'
#
loop_
_entity.id
_entity.type
_entity.pdbx_description
1 polymer ?
#
loop_
_entity_poly.entity_id
_entity_poly.type
_entity_poly.pdbx_seq_one_letter_code
_entity_poly.pdbx_strand_id
1 'polypeptide(L)'
;MKEDKTNQSRREFLHKIGQIGGTAAVYQAMVSMGLLVSGEAQAGSTRQQWKERSQLLSNVEKPTVAILGAGISGLCAAYELKKAGFPFFLVEARDRPGGRSHTIRSGSVVDEVDSQQNCNFDNEEELYFNAGAARISQTHCNLLGYCRELGVQLQALVNENKGAFIHNSSAFDGVPVRAREVVTAMRGNIAELLSKA
;
A
#
# COMPACT_ATOMS: atom_id res chain seq x y z
N MET A 1 31.52 -39.73 2.38
CA MET A 1 31.41 -38.47 1.61
C MET A 1 29.94 -38.31 1.23
N LYS A 2 29.19 -37.45 1.93
CA LYS A 2 27.80 -37.14 1.58
C LYS A 2 27.82 -35.94 0.63
N GLU A 3 27.27 -36.11 -0.56
CA GLU A 3 27.10 -35.05 -1.55
C GLU A 3 26.21 -33.94 -0.99
N ASP A 4 26.73 -32.72 -1.06
CA ASP A 4 26.04 -31.50 -0.67
C ASP A 4 25.10 -31.10 -1.81
N LYS A 5 23.79 -31.29 -1.64
CA LYS A 5 22.78 -30.83 -2.60
C LYS A 5 22.80 -29.30 -2.57
N THR A 6 23.43 -28.68 -3.56
CA THR A 6 23.39 -27.23 -3.78
C THR A 6 21.94 -26.77 -3.86
N ASN A 7 21.46 -26.15 -2.80
CA ASN A 7 20.08 -25.71 -2.67
C ASN A 7 19.93 -24.41 -3.47
N GLN A 8 19.65 -24.54 -4.77
CA GLN A 8 19.59 -23.42 -5.70
C GLN A 8 18.53 -22.42 -5.24
N SER A 9 18.91 -21.15 -5.07
CA SER A 9 17.98 -20.15 -4.58
C SER A 9 16.97 -19.75 -5.67
N ARG A 10 15.75 -19.39 -5.27
CA ARG A 10 14.70 -18.87 -6.19
C ARG A 10 15.21 -17.71 -7.05
N ARG A 11 16.09 -16.86 -6.48
CA ARG A 11 16.72 -15.74 -7.16
C ARG A 11 17.67 -16.19 -8.27
N GLU A 12 18.54 -17.16 -8.00
CA GLU A 12 19.47 -17.69 -9.02
C GLU A 12 18.73 -18.39 -10.16
N PHE A 13 17.65 -19.09 -9.85
CA PHE A 13 16.78 -19.70 -10.87
C PHE A 13 16.19 -18.63 -11.80
N LEU A 14 15.60 -17.56 -11.24
CA LEU A 14 15.03 -16.47 -12.03
C LEU A 14 16.09 -15.72 -12.86
N HIS A 15 17.31 -15.53 -12.32
CA HIS A 15 18.40 -14.95 -13.11
C HIS A 15 18.80 -15.81 -14.31
N LYS A 16 18.85 -17.13 -14.16
CA LYS A 16 19.13 -18.04 -15.28
C LYS A 16 18.03 -17.99 -16.34
N ILE A 17 16.77 -17.91 -15.93
CA ILE A 17 15.65 -17.68 -16.87
C ILE A 17 15.83 -16.35 -17.61
N GLY A 18 16.24 -15.29 -16.89
CA GLY A 18 16.46 -13.97 -17.49
C GLY A 18 17.62 -13.94 -18.50
N GLN A 19 18.68 -14.70 -18.24
CA GLN A 19 19.82 -14.82 -19.16
C GLN A 19 19.44 -15.50 -20.48
N ILE A 20 18.47 -16.42 -20.47
CA ILE A 20 18.07 -17.18 -21.67
C ILE A 20 16.87 -16.55 -22.38
N GLY A 21 15.85 -16.16 -21.63
CA GLY A 21 14.54 -15.75 -22.16
C GLY A 21 14.16 -14.28 -21.91
N GLY A 22 15.07 -13.48 -21.35
CA GLY A 22 14.83 -12.08 -21.07
C GLY A 22 13.76 -11.83 -20.00
N THR A 23 13.35 -10.57 -19.86
CA THR A 23 12.46 -10.11 -18.78
C THR A 23 11.05 -10.69 -18.88
N ALA A 24 10.54 -10.94 -20.09
CA ALA A 24 9.23 -11.53 -20.29
C ALA A 24 9.16 -12.99 -19.78
N ALA A 25 10.20 -13.79 -20.01
CA ALA A 25 10.28 -15.17 -19.50
C ALA A 25 10.39 -15.19 -17.96
N VAL A 26 11.17 -14.28 -17.39
CA VAL A 26 11.25 -14.12 -15.92
C VAL A 26 9.90 -13.75 -15.34
N TYR A 27 9.19 -12.80 -15.96
CA TYR A 27 7.86 -12.38 -15.54
C TYR A 27 6.87 -13.56 -15.54
N GLN A 28 6.79 -14.33 -16.63
CA GLN A 28 5.91 -15.49 -16.71
C GLN A 28 6.29 -16.61 -15.72
N ALA A 29 7.58 -16.84 -15.50
CA ALA A 29 8.05 -17.80 -14.50
C ALA A 29 7.65 -17.36 -13.08
N MET A 30 7.80 -16.08 -12.76
CA MET A 30 7.39 -15.54 -11.46
C MET A 30 5.87 -15.60 -11.25
N VAL A 31 5.07 -15.34 -12.30
CA VAL A 31 3.60 -15.51 -12.25
C VAL A 31 3.22 -16.97 -12.00
N SER A 32 3.81 -17.89 -12.77
CA SER A 32 3.54 -19.34 -12.64
C SER A 32 3.96 -19.90 -11.28
N MET A 33 5.03 -19.36 -10.69
CA MET A 33 5.49 -19.71 -9.34
C MET A 33 4.68 -19.04 -8.22
N GLY A 34 3.68 -18.20 -8.54
CA GLY A 34 2.93 -17.43 -7.56
C GLY A 34 3.75 -16.35 -6.84
N LEU A 35 4.92 -15.99 -7.38
CA LEU A 35 5.78 -14.92 -6.85
C LEU A 35 5.32 -13.54 -7.33
N LEU A 36 4.57 -13.50 -8.44
CA LEU A 36 3.87 -12.32 -8.93
C LEU A 36 2.41 -12.66 -9.16
N VAL A 37 1.53 -11.74 -8.80
CA VAL A 37 0.13 -11.79 -9.22
C VAL A 37 0.07 -11.04 -10.55
N SER A 38 -0.06 -11.76 -11.67
CA SER A 38 -0.49 -11.15 -12.94
C SER A 38 -1.90 -10.59 -12.73
N GLY A 39 -2.16 -9.37 -13.21
CA GLY A 39 -3.51 -8.77 -13.16
C GLY A 39 -4.58 -9.76 -13.63
N GLU A 40 -5.82 -9.73 -13.16
CA GLU A 40 -6.61 -8.65 -12.59
C GLU A 40 -6.71 -8.72 -11.06
N ALA A 41 -7.24 -7.66 -10.44
CA ALA A 41 -7.63 -7.71 -9.03
C ALA A 41 -8.65 -8.84 -8.81
N GLN A 42 -8.17 -10.02 -8.37
CA GLN A 42 -8.96 -11.17 -7.92
C GLN A 42 -9.91 -10.83 -6.74
N ALA A 43 -10.00 -9.57 -6.33
CA ALA A 43 -10.98 -9.10 -5.35
C ALA A 43 -12.42 -9.43 -5.78
N GLY A 44 -12.73 -9.40 -7.09
CA GLY A 44 -14.05 -9.75 -7.61
C GLY A 44 -14.42 -11.23 -7.41
N SER A 45 -13.56 -12.14 -7.87
CA SER A 45 -13.73 -13.59 -7.73
C SER A 45 -13.71 -14.04 -6.26
N THR A 46 -12.81 -13.48 -5.46
CA THR A 46 -12.72 -13.75 -4.01
C THR A 46 -14.01 -13.32 -3.29
N ARG A 47 -14.62 -12.20 -3.70
CA ARG A 47 -15.88 -11.72 -3.10
C ARG A 47 -17.06 -12.63 -3.43
N GLN A 48 -17.15 -13.16 -4.66
CA GLN A 48 -18.19 -14.13 -5.03
C GLN A 48 -18.04 -15.44 -4.26
N GLN A 49 -16.83 -16.00 -4.23
CA GLN A 49 -16.53 -17.20 -3.44
C GLN A 49 -16.85 -17.00 -1.95
N TRP A 50 -16.58 -15.81 -1.41
CA TRP A 50 -16.93 -15.52 -0.02
C TRP A 50 -18.44 -15.45 0.17
N LYS A 51 -19.19 -14.79 -0.73
CA LYS A 51 -20.66 -14.76 -0.65
C LYS A 51 -21.25 -16.17 -0.67
N GLU A 52 -20.81 -17.03 -1.58
CA GLU A 52 -21.25 -18.42 -1.66
C GLU A 52 -20.95 -19.19 -0.38
N ARG A 53 -19.72 -19.10 0.13
CA ARG A 53 -19.35 -19.74 1.42
C ARG A 53 -20.14 -19.18 2.61
N SER A 54 -20.42 -17.88 2.64
CA SER A 54 -21.19 -17.26 3.72
C SER A 54 -22.64 -17.74 3.76
N GLN A 55 -23.23 -18.04 2.59
CA GLN A 55 -24.58 -18.60 2.51
C GLN A 55 -24.65 -20.01 3.08
N LEU A 56 -23.58 -20.81 2.94
CA LEU A 56 -23.49 -22.16 3.54
C LEU A 56 -23.43 -22.11 5.07
N LEU A 57 -23.02 -20.99 5.66
CA LEU A 57 -22.94 -20.79 7.11
C LEU A 57 -24.23 -20.20 7.70
N SER A 58 -25.28 -19.99 6.90
CA SER A 58 -26.53 -19.33 7.32
C SER A 58 -27.27 -20.05 8.45
N ASN A 59 -27.13 -21.38 8.55
CA ASN A 59 -27.79 -22.21 9.57
C ASN A 59 -26.87 -22.64 10.72
N VAL A 60 -25.64 -22.10 10.80
CA VAL A 60 -24.68 -22.41 11.87
C VAL A 60 -24.67 -21.25 12.86
N GLU A 61 -24.65 -21.56 14.15
CA GLU A 61 -24.45 -20.55 15.20
C GLU A 61 -23.13 -19.82 14.94
N LYS A 62 -23.20 -18.48 14.84
CA LYS A 62 -22.05 -17.68 14.46
C LYS A 62 -21.09 -17.55 15.65
N PRO A 63 -19.81 -17.97 15.52
CA PRO A 63 -18.85 -17.81 16.59
C PRO A 63 -18.60 -16.34 16.91
N THR A 64 -18.30 -16.07 18.17
CA THR A 64 -17.83 -14.75 18.60
C THR A 64 -16.37 -14.56 18.24
N VAL A 65 -16.03 -13.45 17.59
CA VAL A 65 -14.68 -13.16 17.11
C VAL A 65 -13.99 -12.15 18.02
N ALA A 66 -12.78 -12.43 18.48
CA ALA A 66 -11.92 -11.43 19.11
C ALA A 66 -11.01 -10.79 18.05
N ILE A 67 -11.02 -9.46 17.96
CA ILE A 67 -10.19 -8.67 17.05
C ILE A 67 -9.23 -7.84 17.88
N LEU A 68 -7.93 -8.04 17.67
CA LEU A 68 -6.86 -7.35 18.38
C LEU A 68 -6.28 -6.25 17.47
N GLY A 69 -6.57 -5.01 17.81
CA GLY A 69 -6.14 -3.78 17.13
C GLY A 69 -7.25 -3.17 16.26
N ALA A 70 -7.59 -1.92 16.53
CA ALA A 70 -8.46 -1.06 15.72
C ALA A 70 -7.68 -0.27 14.66
N GLY A 71 -6.66 -0.89 14.06
CA GLY A 71 -6.07 -0.41 12.80
C GLY A 71 -7.00 -0.64 11.61
N ILE A 72 -6.61 -0.18 10.42
CA ILE A 72 -7.43 -0.34 9.19
C ILE A 72 -7.82 -1.80 8.93
N SER A 73 -6.94 -2.78 9.19
CA SER A 73 -7.26 -4.20 9.02
C SER A 73 -8.33 -4.69 10.00
N GLY A 74 -8.19 -4.37 11.29
CA GLY A 74 -9.13 -4.79 12.32
C GLY A 74 -10.48 -4.09 12.20
N LEU A 75 -10.49 -2.81 11.86
CA LEU A 75 -11.72 -2.06 11.57
C LEU A 75 -12.44 -2.60 10.34
N CYS A 76 -11.71 -2.96 9.27
CA CYS A 76 -12.28 -3.60 8.09
C CYS A 76 -12.90 -4.96 8.44
N ALA A 77 -12.19 -5.79 9.19
CA ALA A 77 -12.72 -7.08 9.66
C ALA A 77 -13.97 -6.90 10.53
N ALA A 78 -13.94 -5.98 11.50
CA ALA A 78 -15.08 -5.66 12.35
C ALA A 78 -16.28 -5.17 11.54
N TYR A 79 -16.05 -4.31 10.56
CA TYR A 79 -17.09 -3.77 9.68
C TYR A 79 -17.77 -4.86 8.86
N GLU A 80 -17.00 -5.75 8.24
CA GLU A 80 -17.55 -6.86 7.45
C GLU A 80 -18.21 -7.93 8.33
N LEU A 81 -17.64 -8.25 9.50
CA LEU A 81 -18.26 -9.16 10.48
C LEU A 81 -19.60 -8.59 10.97
N LYS A 82 -19.66 -7.28 11.26
CA LYS A 82 -20.90 -6.59 11.62
C LYS A 82 -21.95 -6.72 10.53
N LYS A 83 -21.59 -6.46 9.27
CA LYS A 83 -22.51 -6.61 8.11
C LYS A 83 -22.97 -8.05 7.91
N ALA A 84 -22.10 -9.01 8.18
CA ALA A 84 -22.44 -10.43 8.14
C ALA A 84 -23.16 -10.93 9.40
N GLY A 85 -23.36 -10.08 10.41
CA GLY A 85 -24.06 -10.41 11.66
C GLY A 85 -23.31 -11.36 12.59
N PHE A 86 -21.98 -11.36 12.56
CA PHE A 86 -21.14 -12.09 13.53
C PHE A 86 -20.92 -11.21 14.78
N PRO A 87 -21.09 -11.75 15.99
CA PRO A 87 -20.70 -11.04 17.21
C PRO A 87 -19.17 -10.92 17.29
N PHE A 88 -18.67 -9.79 17.78
CA PHE A 88 -17.23 -9.60 17.97
C PHE A 88 -16.90 -8.67 19.14
N PHE A 89 -15.70 -8.85 19.68
CA PHE A 89 -15.03 -7.91 20.58
C PHE A 89 -13.83 -7.30 19.84
N LEU A 90 -13.71 -5.98 19.86
CA LEU A 90 -12.58 -5.25 19.29
C LEU A 90 -11.80 -4.58 20.43
N VAL A 91 -10.52 -4.91 20.55
CA VAL A 91 -9.63 -4.38 21.58
C VAL A 91 -8.51 -3.60 20.91
N GLU A 92 -8.34 -2.32 21.25
CA GLU A 92 -7.24 -1.48 20.77
C GLU A 92 -6.39 -1.04 21.97
N ALA A 93 -5.08 -1.04 21.78
CA ALA A 93 -4.13 -0.67 22.83
C ALA A 93 -4.05 0.85 23.02
N ARG A 94 -4.29 1.61 21.95
CA ARG A 94 -4.31 3.07 21.95
C ARG A 94 -5.68 3.63 22.31
N ASP A 95 -5.71 4.90 22.66
CA ASP A 95 -6.91 5.71 22.88
C ASP A 95 -7.62 6.14 21.59
N ARG A 96 -7.12 5.69 20.43
CA ARG A 96 -7.59 6.08 19.11
C ARG A 96 -7.66 4.93 18.11
N PRO A 97 -8.60 4.95 17.16
CA PRO A 97 -8.61 4.04 16.03
C PRO A 97 -7.58 4.43 14.95
N GLY A 98 -7.47 3.61 13.90
CA GLY A 98 -6.69 3.86 12.69
C GLY A 98 -5.30 3.22 12.69
N GLY A 99 -4.74 2.93 13.86
CA GLY A 99 -3.41 2.32 14.00
C GLY A 99 -2.33 3.18 13.34
N ARG A 100 -1.69 2.64 12.29
CA ARG A 100 -0.67 3.35 11.48
C ARG A 100 -1.27 4.42 10.55
N SER A 101 -2.58 4.45 10.34
CA SER A 101 -3.23 5.57 9.68
C SER A 101 -3.54 6.61 10.76
N HIS A 102 -2.63 7.58 10.93
CA HIS A 102 -2.72 8.57 11.99
C HIS A 102 -2.58 9.98 11.42
N THR A 103 -3.56 10.83 11.72
CA THR A 103 -3.58 12.24 11.35
C THR A 103 -3.42 13.07 12.61
N ILE A 104 -2.33 13.84 12.66
CA ILE A 104 -1.99 14.79 13.72
C ILE A 104 -2.70 16.11 13.42
N ARG A 105 -3.35 16.69 14.44
CA ARG A 105 -4.05 17.99 14.43
C ARG A 105 -3.66 18.82 15.64
N SER A 106 -4.13 20.06 15.72
CA SER A 106 -3.98 20.89 16.93
C SER A 106 -4.42 20.11 18.18
N GLY A 107 -3.60 20.14 19.23
CA GLY A 107 -3.84 19.44 20.49
C GLY A 107 -3.53 17.94 20.48
N SER A 108 -3.12 17.37 19.35
CA SER A 108 -2.65 15.97 19.32
C SER A 108 -1.38 15.81 20.15
N VAL A 109 -1.34 14.77 20.98
CA VAL A 109 -0.16 14.34 21.73
C VAL A 109 0.41 13.10 21.03
N VAL A 110 1.70 13.14 20.70
CA VAL A 110 2.42 12.04 20.06
C VAL A 110 3.44 11.50 21.02
N ASP A 111 3.18 10.31 21.53
CA ASP A 111 4.08 9.54 22.38
C ASP A 111 4.97 8.62 21.53
N GLU A 112 6.27 8.83 21.62
CA GLU A 112 7.31 7.94 21.13
C GLU A 112 7.99 7.23 22.31
N VAL A 113 8.96 6.34 22.03
CA VAL A 113 9.60 5.51 23.07
C VAL A 113 10.31 6.36 24.14
N ASP A 114 10.87 7.49 23.77
CA ASP A 114 11.74 8.34 24.60
C ASP A 114 11.31 9.81 24.65
N SER A 115 10.22 10.17 23.97
CA SER A 115 9.78 11.55 23.84
C SER A 115 8.27 11.66 23.68
N GLN A 116 7.74 12.80 24.10
CA GLN A 116 6.35 13.19 23.87
C GLN A 116 6.36 14.56 23.18
N GLN A 117 5.53 14.70 22.15
CA GLN A 117 5.39 15.96 21.42
C GLN A 117 3.93 16.38 21.36
N ASN A 118 3.70 17.67 21.62
CA ASN A 118 2.39 18.28 21.50
C ASN A 118 2.31 19.07 20.20
N CYS A 119 1.29 18.78 19.40
CA CYS A 119 1.04 19.50 18.17
C CYS A 119 0.36 20.85 18.46
N ASN A 120 1.10 21.92 18.18
CA ASN A 120 0.64 23.30 18.35
C ASN A 120 0.28 23.97 17.02
N PHE A 121 -0.28 23.22 16.06
CA PHE A 121 -0.89 23.85 14.87
C PHE A 121 -2.00 24.80 15.29
N ASP A 122 -2.23 25.85 14.49
CA ASP A 122 -3.44 26.65 14.62
C ASP A 122 -4.67 25.73 14.48
N ASN A 123 -5.72 26.02 15.24
CA ASN A 123 -6.90 25.16 15.32
C ASN A 123 -7.83 25.40 14.12
N GLU A 124 -7.37 24.99 12.95
CA GLU A 124 -8.09 25.07 11.67
C GLU A 124 -8.25 23.67 11.06
N GLU A 125 -9.33 23.44 10.33
CA GLU A 125 -9.69 22.11 9.81
C GLU A 125 -8.65 21.59 8.79
N GLU A 126 -8.08 22.49 7.99
CA GLU A 126 -7.11 22.17 6.94
C GLU A 126 -5.70 21.92 7.48
N LEU A 127 -5.43 22.34 8.72
CA LEU A 127 -4.11 22.22 9.34
C LEU A 127 -3.95 20.88 10.04
N TYR A 128 -3.48 19.91 9.26
CA TYR A 128 -3.17 18.58 9.77
C TYR A 128 -1.95 17.98 9.07
N PHE A 129 -1.39 16.95 9.70
CA PHE A 129 -0.32 16.15 9.12
C PHE A 129 -0.66 14.65 9.20
N ASN A 130 -0.67 13.98 8.06
CA ASN A 130 -0.80 12.52 8.01
C ASN A 130 0.55 11.87 8.36
N ALA A 131 0.79 11.58 9.63
CA ALA A 131 1.99 10.92 10.16
C ALA A 131 2.07 9.41 9.83
N GLY A 132 1.32 8.96 8.83
CA GLY A 132 1.21 7.58 8.43
C GLY A 132 0.74 7.46 6.99
N ALA A 133 -0.37 6.76 6.75
CA ALA A 133 -0.96 6.69 5.41
C ALA A 133 -1.46 8.07 4.96
N ALA A 134 -0.86 8.60 3.88
CA ALA A 134 -1.15 9.96 3.40
C ALA A 134 -1.72 10.01 1.97
N ARG A 135 -1.70 8.91 1.21
CA ARG A 135 -2.15 8.88 -0.19
C ARG A 135 -2.86 7.57 -0.55
N ILE A 136 -3.83 7.67 -1.44
CA ILE A 136 -4.60 6.54 -1.97
C ILE A 136 -4.47 6.55 -3.49
N SER A 137 -4.01 5.44 -4.07
CA SER A 137 -3.96 5.26 -5.53
C SER A 137 -5.36 4.94 -6.07
N GLN A 138 -5.62 5.34 -7.32
CA GLN A 138 -6.82 4.97 -8.07
C GLN A 138 -7.04 3.45 -8.19
N THR A 139 -5.97 2.66 -8.08
CA THR A 139 -6.02 1.19 -8.15
C THR A 139 -6.41 0.53 -6.83
N HIS A 140 -6.52 1.28 -5.73
CA HIS A 140 -6.95 0.75 -4.43
C HIS A 140 -8.48 0.62 -4.35
N CYS A 141 -9.06 -0.17 -5.25
CA CYS A 141 -10.51 -0.24 -5.46
C CYS A 141 -11.30 -0.59 -4.19
N ASN A 142 -10.79 -1.47 -3.33
CA ASN A 142 -11.46 -1.84 -2.07
C ASN A 142 -11.52 -0.65 -1.09
N LEU A 143 -10.41 0.07 -0.91
CA LEU A 143 -10.35 1.24 -0.03
C LEU A 143 -11.23 2.37 -0.57
N LEU A 144 -11.17 2.66 -1.87
CA LEU A 144 -12.04 3.64 -2.51
C LEU A 144 -13.52 3.23 -2.43
N GLY A 145 -13.79 1.92 -2.47
CA GLY A 145 -15.11 1.34 -2.18
C GLY A 145 -15.60 1.69 -0.79
N TYR A 146 -14.79 1.47 0.25
CA TYR A 146 -15.11 1.84 1.62
C TYR A 146 -15.29 3.35 1.81
N CYS A 147 -14.43 4.18 1.22
CA CYS A 147 -14.60 5.64 1.31
C CYS A 147 -15.98 6.07 0.78
N ARG A 148 -16.42 5.50 -0.35
CA ARG A 148 -17.75 5.78 -0.90
C ARG A 148 -18.88 5.24 -0.03
N GLU A 149 -18.77 4.00 0.44
CA GLU A 149 -19.80 3.36 1.27
C GLU A 149 -19.99 4.09 2.61
N LEU A 150 -18.90 4.58 3.20
CA LEU A 150 -18.89 5.29 4.48
C LEU A 150 -19.09 6.81 4.34
N GLY A 151 -19.24 7.34 3.11
CA GLY A 151 -19.39 8.78 2.87
C GLY A 151 -18.15 9.62 3.18
N VAL A 152 -16.95 9.02 3.17
CA VAL A 152 -15.68 9.74 3.40
C VAL A 152 -15.29 10.47 2.12
N GLN A 153 -15.29 11.80 2.18
CA GLN A 153 -14.90 12.66 1.06
C GLN A 153 -13.41 12.48 0.73
N LEU A 154 -13.09 12.37 -0.56
CA LEU A 154 -11.74 12.29 -1.07
C LEU A 154 -11.37 13.59 -1.79
N GLN A 155 -10.09 13.96 -1.67
CA GLN A 155 -9.51 15.11 -2.37
C GLN A 155 -8.30 14.67 -3.19
N ALA A 156 -8.01 15.42 -4.26
CA ALA A 156 -6.82 15.19 -5.06
C ALA A 156 -5.57 15.52 -4.25
N LEU A 157 -4.65 14.57 -4.17
CA LEU A 157 -3.31 14.80 -3.63
C LEU A 157 -2.34 15.02 -4.77
N VAL A 158 -1.70 16.19 -4.80
CA VAL A 158 -0.65 16.52 -5.77
C VAL A 158 0.62 15.75 -5.38
N ASN A 159 0.76 14.53 -5.90
CA ASN A 159 1.87 13.64 -5.58
C ASN A 159 3.12 13.95 -6.43
N GLU A 160 2.99 14.77 -7.46
CA GLU A 160 4.09 15.23 -8.30
C GLU A 160 3.84 16.67 -8.76
N ASN A 161 4.89 17.50 -8.70
CA ASN A 161 4.88 18.84 -9.26
C ASN A 161 6.07 19.00 -10.22
N LYS A 162 5.78 19.00 -11.53
CA LYS A 162 6.80 19.15 -12.58
C LYS A 162 7.47 20.53 -12.58
N GLY A 163 6.85 21.52 -11.96
CA GLY A 163 7.40 22.84 -11.72
C GLY A 163 8.28 22.91 -10.47
N ALA A 164 8.31 21.91 -9.60
CA ALA A 164 9.19 21.93 -8.43
C ALA A 164 10.68 21.90 -8.85
N PHE A 165 11.54 22.44 -7.99
CA PHE A 165 12.98 22.30 -8.14
C PHE A 165 13.46 21.00 -7.51
N ILE A 166 14.39 20.33 -8.18
CA ILE A 166 15.17 19.22 -7.64
C ILE A 166 16.59 19.73 -7.46
N HIS A 167 17.19 19.44 -6.30
CA HIS A 167 18.54 19.86 -5.97
C HIS A 167 19.39 18.67 -5.57
N ASN A 168 20.61 18.63 -6.08
CA ASN A 168 21.63 17.67 -5.69
C ASN A 168 22.99 18.37 -5.82
N SER A 169 23.75 18.46 -4.72
CA SER A 169 25.06 19.12 -4.70
C SER A 169 26.10 18.45 -5.61
N SER A 170 25.91 17.18 -5.95
CA SER A 170 26.83 16.38 -6.77
C SER A 170 26.42 16.30 -8.25
N ALA A 171 25.35 16.99 -8.65
CA ALA A 171 24.86 17.01 -10.03
C ALA A 171 24.48 18.44 -10.44
N PHE A 172 24.37 18.71 -11.74
CA PHE A 172 23.95 20.01 -12.28
C PHE A 172 24.76 21.20 -11.71
N ASP A 173 26.05 20.99 -11.45
CA ASP A 173 26.94 21.97 -10.81
C ASP A 173 26.41 22.53 -9.47
N GLY A 174 25.59 21.75 -8.77
CA GLY A 174 24.95 22.15 -7.52
C GLY A 174 23.82 23.16 -7.69
N VAL A 175 23.41 23.46 -8.93
CA VAL A 175 22.31 24.39 -9.24
C VAL A 175 20.97 23.65 -9.22
N PRO A 176 19.95 24.13 -8.49
CA PRO A 176 18.61 23.56 -8.56
C PRO A 176 18.03 23.63 -9.98
N VAL A 177 17.52 22.50 -10.48
CA VAL A 177 16.91 22.39 -11.81
C VAL A 177 15.44 22.00 -11.70
N ARG A 178 14.62 22.34 -12.70
CA ARG A 178 13.19 22.00 -12.65
C ARG A 178 13.00 20.49 -12.86
N ALA A 179 12.09 19.88 -12.10
CA ALA A 179 11.77 18.45 -12.20
C ALA A 179 11.42 18.03 -13.63
N ARG A 180 10.70 18.88 -14.38
CA ARG A 180 10.37 18.63 -15.79
C ARG A 180 11.59 18.49 -16.71
N GLU A 181 12.66 19.24 -16.47
CA GLU A 181 13.88 19.23 -17.31
C GLU A 181 14.62 17.92 -17.11
N VAL A 182 14.81 17.51 -15.85
CA VAL A 182 15.45 16.24 -15.49
C VAL A 182 14.68 15.05 -16.08
N VAL A 183 13.36 15.00 -15.88
CA VAL A 183 12.54 13.88 -16.35
C VAL A 183 12.50 13.80 -17.88
N THR A 184 12.40 14.94 -18.57
CA THR A 184 12.32 14.98 -20.04
C THR A 184 13.67 14.60 -20.66
N ALA A 185 14.78 15.13 -20.13
CA ALA A 185 16.13 14.78 -20.59
C ALA A 185 16.43 13.28 -20.39
N MET A 186 16.09 12.72 -19.21
CA MET A 186 16.24 11.29 -18.94
C MET A 186 15.46 10.43 -19.94
N ARG A 187 14.18 10.76 -20.18
CA ARG A 187 13.34 10.03 -21.14
C ARG A 187 13.88 10.12 -22.57
N GLY A 188 14.33 11.31 -22.99
CA GLY A 188 14.93 11.53 -24.30
C GLY A 188 16.19 10.69 -24.51
N ASN A 189 17.09 10.70 -23.54
CA ASN A 189 18.32 9.91 -23.59
C ASN A 189 18.03 8.39 -23.67
N ILE A 190 17.09 7.89 -22.86
CA ILE A 190 16.68 6.47 -22.92
C ILE A 190 16.08 6.14 -24.29
N ALA A 191 15.23 6.99 -24.84
CA ALA A 191 14.62 6.78 -26.16
C ALA A 191 15.67 6.75 -27.27
N GLU A 192 16.67 7.64 -27.22
CA GLU A 192 17.79 7.66 -28.15
C GLU A 192 18.60 6.36 -28.08
N LEU A 193 18.97 5.93 -26.88
CA LEU A 193 19.71 4.67 -26.66
C LEU A 193 18.94 3.46 -27.21
N LEU A 194 17.63 3.41 -26.99
CA LEU A 194 16.77 2.33 -27.49
C LEU A 194 16.63 2.38 -29.02
N SER A 195 16.61 3.56 -29.64
CA SER A 195 16.51 3.66 -31.11
C SER A 195 17.78 3.20 -31.83
N LYS A 196 18.92 3.21 -31.13
CA LYS A 196 20.25 2.86 -31.67
C LYS A 196 20.65 1.41 -31.38
N ALA A 197 19.87 0.68 -30.59
CA ALA A 197 20.12 -0.71 -30.19
C ALA A 197 19.41 -1.70 -31.11
#